data_AF-A0A961BZV4-F1
#
_entry.id   AF-A0A961BZV4-F1
#
_cell.length_a   1.000
_cell.length_b   1.000
_cell.length_c   1.000
_cell.angle_alpha   90.00
_cell.angle_beta   90.00
_cell.angle_gamma   90.00
#
_symmetry.space_group_name_H-M   'P 1'
#
loop_
_entity.id
_entity.type
_entity.pdbx_description
1 polymer ?
#
loop_
_entity_poly.entity_id
_entity_poly.type
_entity_poly.pdbx_seq_one_letter_code
_entity_poly.pdbx_strand_id
1 'polypeptide(L)'
;MTRAQRSSRAGVAPAVEVSGGGGRSIADLDRHPGLAGDDPLAPARATPSDSLFRRDGLYVMAAALQFVGGLMLTPFVTRLLGPADYGMVTTSMIIMQAVFQVAGLSLATGLQRSYAHLGRENARRLLGFAVVTTLAITLLLDLTGPLWVHAFGLSDYGGASRFAVWWGGASAIATAQTSLLRSEDKLAGYAILMALQSVLADAAGLAICLYLDASATLFVAGKLAATALGAVVGLGYITPAPFGTQDRARIRDCLTFSLALVPAALAALVISSFDRITLAHAHGATEVARYQIAALLGTAPVLLLMMLASSWMPRFFALGVVGDTEHTLVRARDSLYQLLPWVLLGVAGLAPFVLRLWAPASFHTDELVLISAVVALATVPEAATAVATQGLLSAGRSVDVSRGLLAAAVTNVAWNLVAVPRWGLLGSATAVVAGFSVGMLVTTYLARRVGYRPGLSRRTPLIAAAAAAAVGLAALPAGNGQNWACGAAVVLATTFGLRAVWQVTR
;
A
#
# COMPACT_ATOMS: atom_id res chain seq x y z
N MET A 1 67.93 41.37 14.51
CA MET A 1 67.64 42.78 14.85
C MET A 1 66.40 43.23 14.06
N THR A 2 65.55 44.07 14.68
CA THR A 2 64.62 45.08 14.08
C THR A 2 63.89 44.79 12.75
N ARG A 3 62.55 44.68 12.76
CA ARG A 3 61.53 45.75 12.52
C ARG A 3 61.36 46.12 11.02
N ALA A 4 60.17 45.94 10.44
CA ALA A 4 59.05 46.94 10.30
C ALA A 4 59.31 47.96 9.15
N GLN A 5 58.36 48.68 8.52
CA GLN A 5 56.91 48.96 8.66
C GLN A 5 56.22 48.78 7.26
N ARG A 6 54.91 48.63 7.04
CA ARG A 6 53.64 49.08 7.66
C ARG A 6 53.15 50.49 7.26
N SER A 7 52.19 50.55 6.32
CA SER A 7 51.19 51.62 6.09
C SER A 7 49.96 50.95 5.43
N SER A 8 48.71 50.95 5.96
CA SER A 8 47.75 52.00 6.35
C SER A 8 46.98 52.60 5.16
N ARG A 9 45.66 52.88 5.18
CA ARG A 9 44.58 52.96 6.22
C ARG A 9 43.23 52.60 5.53
N ALA A 10 42.04 52.45 6.15
CA ALA A 10 41.58 52.66 7.54
C ALA A 10 40.99 51.35 8.14
N GLY A 11 39.83 51.18 8.82
CA GLY A 11 38.67 52.02 9.22
C GLY A 11 37.37 51.65 8.46
N VAL A 12 36.16 51.59 9.05
CA VAL A 12 35.69 51.86 10.43
C VAL A 12 34.72 50.75 10.91
N ALA A 13 34.66 50.50 12.23
CA ALA A 13 33.69 49.62 12.92
C ALA A 13 33.20 50.30 14.23
N PRO A 14 32.13 49.81 14.88
CA PRO A 14 32.25 49.03 16.15
C PRO A 14 31.50 47.67 16.08
N ALA A 15 31.84 46.59 16.81
CA ALA A 15 32.03 46.34 18.26
C ALA A 15 30.69 46.35 19.05
N VAL A 16 30.38 45.48 20.02
CA VAL A 16 31.15 44.81 21.11
C VAL A 16 30.73 43.31 21.21
N GLU A 17 31.62 42.30 21.30
CA GLU A 17 32.25 41.67 22.51
C GLU A 17 31.24 41.05 23.53
N VAL A 18 31.45 39.88 24.17
CA VAL A 18 32.54 39.48 25.12
C VAL A 18 32.85 37.95 25.05
N SER A 19 33.90 37.49 25.75
CA SER A 19 34.40 36.10 25.95
C SER A 19 33.39 35.08 26.51
N GLY A 20 33.65 33.76 26.56
CA GLY A 20 34.81 32.96 26.14
C GLY A 20 35.51 32.18 27.27
N GLY A 21 35.54 30.84 27.20
CA GLY A 21 36.43 29.97 28.01
C GLY A 21 35.79 28.72 28.64
N GLY A 22 36.60 27.65 28.78
CA GLY A 22 36.42 26.57 29.78
C GLY A 22 35.43 25.43 29.46
N GLY A 23 35.95 24.26 29.05
CA GLY A 23 35.21 23.00 29.10
C GLY A 23 35.22 22.39 30.52
N ARG A 24 34.16 21.66 30.89
CA ARG A 24 34.07 20.86 32.13
C ARG A 24 33.43 19.49 31.88
N SER A 25 33.74 18.54 32.78
CA SER A 25 33.36 17.12 32.65
C SER A 25 31.93 16.85 33.14
N ILE A 26 31.33 15.76 32.65
CA ILE A 26 29.99 15.29 33.02
C ILE A 26 30.12 14.44 34.31
N ALA A 27 30.43 15.08 35.44
CA ALA A 27 30.70 14.40 36.71
C ALA A 27 30.27 15.14 38.01
N ASP A 28 30.04 16.46 37.95
CA ASP A 28 29.90 17.32 39.16
C ASP A 28 28.46 17.71 39.54
N LEU A 29 27.42 16.97 39.11
CA LEU A 29 26.01 17.34 39.38
C LEU A 29 25.28 16.49 40.44
N ASP A 30 25.84 15.38 40.92
CA ASP A 30 25.25 14.55 41.98
C ASP A 30 25.74 14.93 43.38
N ARG A 31 25.33 16.11 43.89
CA ARG A 31 25.40 16.42 45.34
C ARG A 31 24.64 17.69 45.80
N HIS A 32 23.30 17.63 45.90
CA HIS A 32 22.55 18.46 46.87
C HIS A 32 21.19 17.82 47.20
N PRO A 33 20.88 17.52 48.49
CA PRO A 33 19.59 16.98 48.88
C PRO A 33 18.59 18.09 49.22
N GLY A 34 17.37 17.98 48.68
CA GLY A 34 16.20 18.75 49.12
C GLY A 34 15.94 20.05 48.36
N LEU A 35 15.03 19.98 47.39
CA LEU A 35 14.00 20.98 47.10
C LEU A 35 12.94 20.31 46.21
N ALA A 36 11.76 20.02 46.76
CA ALA A 36 10.64 19.53 45.97
C ALA A 36 9.84 20.74 45.43
N GLY A 37 9.76 20.84 44.10
CA GLY A 37 8.98 21.85 43.39
C GLY A 37 8.74 21.38 41.97
N ASP A 38 7.53 21.58 41.46
CA ASP A 38 7.10 20.98 40.20
C ASP A 38 7.80 21.60 38.98
N ASP A 39 8.47 20.77 38.18
CA ASP A 39 9.04 21.15 36.88
C ASP A 39 8.02 20.85 35.75
N PRO A 40 7.43 21.88 35.12
CA PRO A 40 6.35 21.71 34.16
C PRO A 40 6.79 21.24 32.75
N LEU A 41 8.07 20.88 32.55
CA LEU A 41 8.60 20.47 31.24
C LEU A 41 9.11 19.02 31.17
N ALA A 42 8.85 18.19 32.18
CA ALA A 42 9.04 16.74 32.06
C ALA A 42 8.07 16.15 31.00
N PRO A 43 8.56 15.49 29.93
CA PRO A 43 7.69 14.87 28.93
C PRO A 43 6.93 13.71 29.58
N ALA A 44 5.62 13.86 29.74
CA ALA A 44 4.76 12.87 30.37
C ALA A 44 4.94 11.50 29.70
N ARG A 45 5.40 10.50 30.47
CA ARG A 45 5.50 9.10 30.06
C ARG A 45 4.09 8.49 29.98
N ALA A 46 3.33 8.91 28.97
CA ALA A 46 2.04 8.33 28.63
C ALA A 46 2.26 6.88 28.22
N THR A 47 2.03 5.95 29.15
CA THR A 47 1.86 4.53 28.83
C THR A 47 0.75 4.42 27.78
N PRO A 48 1.01 3.92 26.56
CA PRO A 48 0.01 3.89 25.51
C PRO A 48 -1.12 2.96 25.95
N SER A 49 -2.29 3.54 26.19
CA SER A 49 -3.41 2.87 26.83
C SER A 49 -4.04 1.81 25.94
N ASP A 50 -4.56 0.74 26.55
CA ASP A 50 -5.26 -0.35 25.83
C ASP A 50 -6.42 0.16 24.95
N SER A 51 -6.99 1.33 25.28
CA SER A 51 -8.03 1.98 24.49
C SER A 51 -7.56 2.44 23.10
N LEU A 52 -6.29 2.82 22.92
CA LEU A 52 -5.72 3.15 21.61
C LEU A 52 -5.52 1.88 20.78
N PHE A 53 -4.83 0.88 21.35
CA PHE A 53 -4.61 -0.41 20.66
C PHE A 53 -5.92 -1.12 20.27
N ARG A 54 -6.95 -1.06 21.13
CA ARG A 54 -8.28 -1.61 20.83
C ARG A 54 -9.02 -0.84 19.72
N ARG A 55 -8.63 0.39 19.42
CA ARG A 55 -9.23 1.23 18.35
C ARG A 55 -8.49 1.09 17.03
N ASP A 56 -7.16 1.16 17.04
CA ASP A 56 -6.35 0.92 15.83
C ASP A 56 -6.58 -0.51 15.29
N GLY A 57 -6.71 -1.49 16.20
CA GLY A 57 -7.09 -2.85 15.86
C GLY A 57 -8.46 -2.96 15.16
N LEU A 58 -9.43 -2.09 15.44
CA LEU A 58 -10.73 -2.07 14.75
C LEU A 58 -10.62 -1.52 13.32
N TYR A 59 -9.76 -0.52 13.09
CA TYR A 59 -9.48 -0.03 11.73
C TYR A 59 -8.74 -1.08 10.89
N VAL A 60 -7.80 -1.82 11.46
CA VAL A 60 -7.15 -2.97 10.80
C VAL A 60 -8.15 -4.11 10.55
N MET A 61 -9.02 -4.42 11.51
CA MET A 61 -10.07 -5.44 11.35
C MET A 61 -11.06 -5.08 10.23
N ALA A 62 -11.44 -3.81 10.10
CA ALA A 62 -12.30 -3.34 9.02
C ALA A 62 -11.63 -3.53 7.64
N ALA A 63 -10.33 -3.23 7.52
CA ALA A 63 -9.56 -3.46 6.29
C ALA A 63 -9.39 -4.96 5.97
N ALA A 64 -9.19 -5.81 6.99
CA ALA A 64 -9.13 -7.25 6.83
C ALA A 64 -10.46 -7.84 6.35
N LEU A 65 -11.58 -7.43 6.96
CA LEU A 65 -12.93 -7.85 6.57
C LEU A 65 -13.28 -7.38 5.15
N GLN A 66 -12.90 -6.15 4.78
CA GLN A 66 -13.02 -5.61 3.42
C GLN A 66 -12.26 -6.48 2.39
N PHE A 67 -11.01 -6.84 2.68
CA PHE A 67 -10.21 -7.69 1.79
C PHE A 67 -10.82 -9.10 1.64
N VAL A 68 -11.13 -9.76 2.75
CA VAL A 68 -11.75 -11.10 2.75
C VAL A 68 -13.11 -11.09 2.03
N GLY A 69 -13.93 -10.05 2.23
CA GLY A 69 -15.21 -9.89 1.53
C GLY A 69 -15.06 -9.83 0.01
N GLY A 70 -14.07 -9.09 -0.50
CA GLY A 70 -13.74 -9.06 -1.93
C GLY A 70 -13.31 -10.42 -2.48
N LEU A 71 -12.48 -11.16 -1.72
CA LEU A 71 -12.08 -12.54 -2.09
C LEU A 71 -13.28 -13.50 -2.13
N MET A 72 -14.26 -13.35 -1.23
CA MET A 72 -15.46 -14.18 -1.20
C MET A 72 -16.44 -13.88 -2.35
N LEU A 73 -16.47 -12.64 -2.88
CA LEU A 73 -17.32 -12.30 -4.03
C LEU A 73 -16.69 -12.68 -5.39
N THR A 74 -15.35 -12.77 -5.47
CA THR A 74 -14.61 -13.19 -6.67
C THR A 74 -15.20 -14.43 -7.39
N PRO A 75 -15.47 -15.58 -6.74
CA PRO A 75 -16.08 -16.76 -7.38
C PRO A 75 -17.45 -16.54 -8.02
N PHE A 76 -18.20 -15.53 -7.60
CA PHE A 76 -19.50 -15.19 -8.20
C PHE A 76 -19.30 -14.31 -9.44
N VAL A 77 -18.41 -13.30 -9.36
CA VAL A 77 -18.16 -12.36 -10.46
C VAL A 77 -17.56 -13.08 -11.68
N THR A 78 -16.57 -13.96 -11.48
CA THR A 78 -15.90 -14.69 -12.58
C THR A 78 -16.82 -15.70 -13.27
N ARG A 79 -17.76 -16.31 -12.53
CA ARG A 79 -18.74 -17.27 -13.07
C ARG A 79 -19.90 -16.59 -13.78
N LEU A 80 -20.25 -15.37 -13.36
CA LEU A 80 -21.32 -14.58 -13.98
C LEU A 80 -20.83 -13.91 -15.28
N LEU A 81 -19.66 -13.28 -15.26
CA LEU A 81 -19.14 -12.49 -16.39
C LEU A 81 -18.26 -13.29 -17.37
N GLY A 82 -17.64 -14.39 -16.93
CA GLY A 82 -16.66 -15.12 -17.74
C GLY A 82 -15.38 -14.31 -18.05
N PRO A 83 -14.47 -14.83 -18.90
CA PRO A 83 -13.13 -14.28 -19.04
C PRO A 83 -13.05 -12.91 -19.72
N ALA A 84 -13.85 -12.64 -20.75
CA ALA A 84 -13.78 -11.39 -21.51
C ALA A 84 -14.23 -10.19 -20.68
N ASP A 85 -15.45 -10.26 -20.13
CA ASP A 85 -16.00 -9.20 -19.29
C ASP A 85 -15.27 -9.06 -17.94
N TYR A 86 -14.80 -10.15 -17.31
CA TYR A 86 -13.94 -10.02 -16.12
C TYR A 86 -12.60 -9.33 -16.45
N GLY A 87 -12.09 -9.52 -17.67
CA GLY A 87 -10.94 -8.78 -18.21
C GLY A 87 -11.24 -7.28 -18.34
N MET A 88 -12.39 -6.92 -18.92
CA MET A 88 -12.84 -5.52 -19.00
C MET A 88 -13.05 -4.90 -17.61
N VAL A 89 -13.68 -5.62 -16.66
CA VAL A 89 -13.82 -5.18 -15.26
C VAL A 89 -12.45 -4.92 -14.62
N THR A 90 -11.47 -5.79 -14.88
CA THR A 90 -10.10 -5.62 -14.39
C THR A 90 -9.44 -4.38 -14.97
N THR A 91 -9.56 -4.15 -16.29
CA THR A 91 -9.02 -2.95 -16.94
C THR A 91 -9.72 -1.68 -16.45
N SER A 92 -11.04 -1.71 -16.27
CA SER A 92 -11.81 -0.64 -15.61
C SER A 92 -11.35 -0.39 -14.17
N MET A 93 -10.96 -1.42 -13.41
CA MET A 93 -10.40 -1.24 -12.06
C MET A 93 -9.03 -0.53 -12.09
N ILE A 94 -8.23 -0.71 -13.15
CA ILE A 94 -6.96 0.02 -13.34
C ILE A 94 -7.21 1.48 -13.72
N ILE A 95 -8.15 1.74 -14.63
CA ILE A 95 -8.58 3.10 -15.00
C ILE A 95 -9.11 3.84 -13.77
N MET A 96 -9.95 3.18 -12.97
CA MET A 96 -10.44 3.69 -11.68
C MET A 96 -9.28 4.06 -10.75
N GLN A 97 -8.30 3.18 -10.56
CA GLN A 97 -7.13 3.46 -9.70
C GLN A 97 -6.30 4.63 -10.23
N ALA A 98 -6.11 4.75 -11.55
CA ALA A 98 -5.38 5.87 -12.14
C ALA A 98 -6.11 7.21 -11.92
N VAL A 99 -7.41 7.26 -12.20
CA VAL A 99 -8.25 8.44 -11.99
C VAL A 99 -8.36 8.79 -10.50
N PHE A 100 -8.44 7.80 -9.62
CA PHE A 100 -8.43 7.99 -8.17
C PHE A 100 -7.17 8.73 -7.68
N GLN A 101 -5.97 8.30 -8.11
CA GLN A 101 -4.73 8.97 -7.70
C GLN A 101 -4.60 10.38 -8.32
N VAL A 102 -4.97 10.54 -9.59
CA VAL A 102 -4.82 11.82 -10.32
C VAL A 102 -5.86 12.86 -9.89
N ALA A 103 -7.14 12.49 -9.80
CA ALA A 103 -8.20 13.41 -9.38
C ALA A 103 -8.18 13.68 -7.87
N GLY A 104 -7.76 12.69 -7.07
CA GLY A 104 -7.63 12.84 -5.62
C GLY A 104 -6.42 13.69 -5.18
N LEU A 105 -5.38 13.85 -6.01
CA LEU A 105 -4.17 14.66 -5.77
C LEU A 105 -3.50 14.42 -4.40
N SER A 106 -3.65 13.22 -3.83
CA SER A 106 -3.30 12.88 -2.44
C SER A 106 -3.93 13.80 -1.36
N LEU A 107 -4.96 14.59 -1.68
CA LEU A 107 -5.55 15.59 -0.77
C LEU A 107 -6.09 15.00 0.52
N ALA A 108 -6.49 13.72 0.55
CA ALA A 108 -6.92 13.03 1.76
C ALA A 108 -5.90 13.11 2.91
N THR A 109 -4.59 13.01 2.63
CA THR A 109 -3.56 13.19 3.67
C THR A 109 -3.35 14.66 4.04
N GLY A 110 -3.53 15.58 3.08
CA GLY A 110 -3.54 17.02 3.33
C GLY A 110 -4.69 17.47 4.23
N LEU A 111 -5.88 16.90 4.05
CA LEU A 111 -7.05 17.10 4.92
C LEU A 111 -6.77 16.65 6.35
N GLN A 112 -6.20 15.45 6.54
CA GLN A 112 -5.86 14.94 7.88
C GLN A 112 -4.81 15.82 8.57
N ARG A 113 -3.76 16.22 7.85
CA ARG A 113 -2.76 17.18 8.36
C ARG A 113 -3.38 18.54 8.71
N SER A 114 -4.28 19.05 7.86
CA SER A 114 -4.97 20.31 8.12
C SER A 114 -5.94 20.22 9.30
N TYR A 115 -6.62 19.09 9.50
CA TYR A 115 -7.46 18.87 10.67
C TYR A 115 -6.63 18.92 11.96
N ALA A 116 -5.48 18.25 11.97
CA ALA A 116 -4.59 18.21 13.14
C ALA A 116 -3.99 19.57 13.52
N HIS A 117 -3.69 20.45 12.56
CA HIS A 117 -3.09 21.77 12.83
C HIS A 117 -4.08 22.94 12.88
N LEU A 118 -5.14 22.90 12.07
CA LEU A 118 -6.07 24.02 11.86
C LEU A 118 -7.52 23.69 12.29
N GLY A 119 -7.77 22.48 12.77
CA GLY A 119 -9.07 22.06 13.27
C GLY A 119 -10.13 21.80 12.20
N ARG A 120 -11.29 21.35 12.70
CA ARG A 120 -12.39 20.76 11.93
C ARG A 120 -12.91 21.63 10.78
N GLU A 121 -13.18 22.91 11.04
CA GLU A 121 -13.83 23.78 10.04
C GLU A 121 -12.91 24.08 8.83
N ASN A 122 -11.62 24.26 9.06
CA ASN A 122 -10.66 24.47 7.98
C ASN A 122 -10.49 23.20 7.14
N ALA A 123 -10.52 22.01 7.76
CA ALA A 123 -10.56 20.74 7.04
C ALA A 123 -11.85 20.55 6.21
N ARG A 124 -13.02 21.01 6.70
CA ARG A 124 -14.28 20.99 5.93
C ARG A 124 -14.25 21.89 4.69
N ARG A 125 -13.56 23.04 4.74
CA ARG A 125 -13.37 23.90 3.56
C ARG A 125 -12.42 23.27 2.53
N LEU A 126 -11.35 22.62 3.00
CA LEU A 126 -10.46 21.84 2.15
C LEU A 126 -11.15 20.62 1.54
N LEU A 127 -12.12 20.00 2.25
CA LEU A 127 -12.99 18.98 1.68
C LEU A 127 -13.89 19.56 0.56
N GLY A 128 -14.44 20.76 0.74
CA GLY A 128 -15.19 21.46 -0.31
C GLY A 128 -14.33 21.70 -1.56
N PHE A 129 -13.11 22.20 -1.36
CA PHE A 129 -12.13 22.37 -2.44
C PHE A 129 -11.78 21.04 -3.11
N ALA A 130 -11.49 20.00 -2.32
CA ALA A 130 -11.15 18.67 -2.83
C ALA A 130 -12.28 18.06 -3.66
N VAL A 131 -13.55 18.18 -3.24
CA VAL A 131 -14.71 17.71 -4.01
C VAL A 131 -14.80 18.43 -5.36
N VAL A 132 -14.73 19.77 -5.37
CA VAL A 132 -14.82 20.55 -6.62
C VAL A 132 -13.64 20.24 -7.56
N THR A 133 -12.41 20.15 -7.05
CA THR A 133 -11.23 19.80 -7.85
C THR A 133 -11.29 18.36 -8.37
N THR A 134 -11.73 17.40 -7.54
CA THR A 134 -11.89 16.00 -7.97
C THR A 134 -12.92 15.89 -9.10
N LEU A 135 -14.07 16.55 -8.98
CA LEU A 135 -15.10 16.57 -10.02
C LEU A 135 -14.60 17.21 -11.32
N ALA A 136 -13.88 18.35 -11.22
CA ALA A 136 -13.32 19.03 -12.39
C ALA A 136 -12.27 18.17 -13.12
N ILE A 137 -11.38 17.49 -12.39
CA ILE A 137 -10.39 16.58 -12.99
C ILE A 137 -11.07 15.31 -13.54
N THR A 138 -12.08 14.76 -12.86
CA THR A 138 -12.84 13.59 -13.35
C THR A 138 -13.55 13.91 -14.66
N LEU A 139 -14.21 15.08 -14.75
CA LEU A 139 -14.85 15.55 -15.98
C LEU A 139 -13.82 15.79 -17.11
N LEU A 140 -12.67 16.38 -16.80
CA LEU A 140 -11.59 16.56 -17.78
C LEU A 140 -11.07 15.21 -18.32
N LEU A 141 -10.89 14.22 -17.44
CA LEU A 141 -10.45 12.88 -17.82
C LEU A 141 -11.52 12.13 -18.63
N ASP A 142 -12.81 12.33 -18.34
CA ASP A 142 -13.92 11.76 -19.11
C ASP A 142 -14.01 12.38 -20.52
N LEU A 143 -13.95 13.71 -20.61
CA LEU A 143 -13.94 14.45 -21.89
C LEU A 143 -12.72 14.13 -22.76
N THR A 144 -11.56 13.84 -22.14
CA THR A 144 -10.35 13.43 -22.86
C THR A 144 -10.21 11.92 -23.05
N GLY A 145 -11.17 11.12 -22.56
CA GLY A 145 -11.18 9.66 -22.59
C GLY A 145 -10.67 9.01 -23.88
N PRO A 146 -11.19 9.38 -25.07
CA PRO A 146 -10.75 8.81 -26.35
C PRO A 146 -9.25 8.97 -26.64
N LEU A 147 -8.60 10.01 -26.11
CA LEU A 147 -7.18 10.30 -26.34
C LEU A 147 -6.25 9.35 -25.57
N TRP A 148 -6.71 8.79 -24.45
CA TRP A 148 -5.87 7.98 -23.55
C TRP A 148 -6.38 6.55 -23.35
N VAL A 149 -7.63 6.21 -23.71
CA VAL A 149 -8.22 4.88 -23.50
C VAL A 149 -7.37 3.75 -24.09
N HIS A 150 -6.78 3.99 -25.27
CA HIS A 150 -5.86 3.10 -25.97
C HIS A 150 -4.64 2.72 -25.11
N ALA A 151 -4.16 3.60 -24.23
CA ALA A 151 -3.01 3.32 -23.37
C ALA A 151 -3.28 2.20 -22.35
N PHE A 152 -4.55 1.83 -22.10
CA PHE A 152 -4.96 0.73 -21.24
C PHE A 152 -5.27 -0.58 -22.02
N GLY A 153 -4.98 -0.64 -23.33
CA GLY A 153 -5.24 -1.84 -24.16
C GLY A 153 -6.70 -2.03 -24.54
N LEU A 154 -7.49 -0.95 -24.58
CA LEU A 154 -8.89 -0.94 -25.00
C LEU A 154 -9.03 -0.20 -26.35
N SER A 155 -9.94 -0.65 -27.22
CA SER A 155 -10.18 -0.01 -28.53
C SER A 155 -10.95 1.31 -28.42
N ASP A 156 -11.95 1.38 -27.54
CA ASP A 156 -12.96 2.45 -27.57
C ASP A 156 -13.31 2.98 -26.17
N TYR A 157 -13.59 4.28 -26.10
CA TYR A 157 -14.00 4.94 -24.85
C TYR A 157 -15.52 4.83 -24.61
N GLY A 158 -15.95 3.60 -24.33
CA GLY A 158 -17.35 3.20 -24.10
C GLY A 158 -17.81 3.19 -22.64
N GLY A 159 -18.86 2.41 -22.36
CA GLY A 159 -19.55 2.38 -21.05
C GLY A 159 -18.66 1.99 -19.87
N ALA A 160 -18.04 0.80 -19.91
CA ALA A 160 -17.20 0.31 -18.82
C ALA A 160 -16.01 1.23 -18.48
N SER A 161 -15.41 1.91 -19.47
CA SER A 161 -14.32 2.86 -19.24
C SER A 161 -14.82 4.21 -18.70
N ARG A 162 -15.96 4.71 -19.19
CA ARG A 162 -16.61 5.93 -18.64
C ARG A 162 -17.02 5.75 -17.19
N PHE A 163 -17.69 4.64 -16.88
CA PHE A 163 -18.06 4.33 -15.50
C PHE A 163 -16.84 4.11 -14.60
N ALA A 164 -15.72 3.61 -15.12
CA ALA A 164 -14.46 3.54 -14.38
C ALA A 164 -13.88 4.92 -14.02
N VAL A 165 -13.93 5.90 -14.92
CA VAL A 165 -13.49 7.28 -14.64
C VAL A 165 -14.34 7.89 -13.54
N TRP A 166 -15.66 7.85 -13.67
CA TRP A 166 -16.56 8.38 -12.64
C TRP A 166 -16.46 7.61 -11.32
N TRP A 167 -16.16 6.31 -11.35
CA TRP A 167 -15.90 5.49 -10.15
C TRP A 167 -14.60 5.90 -9.45
N GLY A 168 -13.55 6.25 -10.19
CA GLY A 168 -12.30 6.80 -9.65
C GLY A 168 -12.50 8.15 -8.96
N GLY A 169 -13.26 9.05 -9.60
CA GLY A 169 -13.66 10.34 -9.02
C GLY A 169 -14.49 10.19 -7.75
N ALA A 170 -15.50 9.32 -7.75
CA ALA A 170 -16.31 9.01 -6.58
C ALA A 170 -15.48 8.40 -5.43
N SER A 171 -14.54 7.49 -5.75
CA SER A 171 -13.62 6.89 -4.78
C SER A 171 -12.68 7.93 -4.16
N ALA A 172 -12.21 8.91 -4.93
CA ALA A 172 -11.36 10.00 -4.43
C ALA A 172 -12.13 10.92 -3.46
N ILE A 173 -13.38 11.29 -3.78
CA ILE A 173 -14.27 12.03 -2.88
C ILE A 173 -14.52 11.24 -1.58
N ALA A 174 -14.90 9.97 -1.70
CA ALA A 174 -15.23 9.13 -0.55
C ALA A 174 -13.98 8.77 0.30
N THR A 175 -12.78 8.81 -0.29
CA THR A 175 -11.51 8.73 0.44
C THR A 175 -11.20 10.02 1.21
N ALA A 176 -11.43 11.19 0.62
CA ALA A 176 -11.30 12.47 1.32
C ALA A 176 -12.27 12.55 2.52
N GLN A 177 -13.52 12.10 2.34
CA GLN A 177 -14.51 11.99 3.43
C GLN A 177 -14.09 10.99 4.51
N THR A 178 -13.68 9.77 4.16
CA THR A 178 -13.24 8.75 5.15
C THR A 178 -11.96 9.15 5.88
N SER A 179 -11.07 9.91 5.23
CA SER A 179 -9.88 10.47 5.90
C SER A 179 -10.28 11.43 7.03
N LEU A 180 -11.28 12.28 6.80
CA LEU A 180 -11.80 13.24 7.78
C LEU A 180 -12.68 12.54 8.85
N LEU A 181 -13.47 11.53 8.48
CA LEU A 181 -14.22 10.68 9.42
C LEU A 181 -13.28 9.95 10.40
N ARG A 182 -12.12 9.48 9.93
CA ARG A 182 -11.09 8.87 10.79
C ARG A 182 -10.49 9.91 11.75
N SER A 183 -10.22 11.13 11.27
CA SER A 183 -9.74 12.23 12.12
C SER A 183 -10.79 12.74 13.13
N GLU A 184 -12.09 12.64 12.81
CA GLU A 184 -13.20 12.90 13.73
C GLU A 184 -13.58 11.69 14.60
N ASP A 185 -12.83 10.58 14.57
CA ASP A 185 -13.09 9.32 15.32
C ASP A 185 -14.50 8.71 15.06
N LYS A 186 -15.10 9.03 13.91
CA LYS A 186 -16.45 8.60 13.49
C LYS A 186 -16.43 7.20 12.89
N LEU A 187 -16.07 6.20 13.69
CA LEU A 187 -15.91 4.80 13.26
C LEU A 187 -17.11 4.25 12.47
N ALA A 188 -18.36 4.56 12.89
CA ALA A 188 -19.56 4.07 12.20
C ALA A 188 -19.68 4.59 10.76
N GLY A 189 -19.57 5.91 10.57
CA GLY A 189 -19.60 6.52 9.23
C GLY A 189 -18.42 6.08 8.38
N TYR A 190 -17.23 5.95 8.98
CA TYR A 190 -16.04 5.42 8.31
C TYR A 190 -16.27 3.98 7.79
N ALA A 191 -16.83 3.09 8.62
CA ALA A 191 -17.10 1.71 8.26
C ALA A 191 -18.16 1.58 7.17
N ILE A 192 -19.24 2.37 7.24
CA ILE A 192 -20.30 2.41 6.21
C ILE A 192 -19.73 2.83 4.85
N LEU A 193 -18.94 3.90 4.80
CA LEU A 193 -18.32 4.35 3.55
C LEU A 193 -17.30 3.33 2.99
N MET A 194 -16.50 2.70 3.86
CA MET A 194 -15.57 1.64 3.43
C MET A 194 -16.32 0.42 2.85
N ALA A 195 -17.44 0.01 3.44
CA ALA A 195 -18.28 -1.06 2.91
C ALA A 195 -18.89 -0.68 1.54
N LEU A 196 -19.41 0.54 1.40
CA LEU A 196 -19.97 1.08 0.15
C LEU A 196 -18.95 1.25 -0.98
N GLN A 197 -17.66 1.44 -0.67
CA GLN A 197 -16.56 1.48 -1.64
C GLN A 197 -16.06 0.09 -2.08
N SER A 198 -16.49 -1.00 -1.41
CA SER A 198 -15.88 -2.33 -1.58
C SER A 198 -16.91 -3.46 -1.66
N VAL A 199 -17.14 -4.19 -0.56
CA VAL A 199 -17.99 -5.39 -0.55
C VAL A 199 -19.42 -5.09 -1.04
N LEU A 200 -19.98 -3.93 -0.70
CA LEU A 200 -21.30 -3.51 -1.19
C LEU A 200 -21.26 -2.99 -2.63
N ALA A 201 -20.11 -2.51 -3.12
CA ALA A 201 -19.92 -2.15 -4.53
C ALA A 201 -19.85 -3.39 -5.42
N ASP A 202 -19.07 -4.40 -5.03
CA ASP A 202 -19.03 -5.71 -5.72
C ASP A 202 -20.40 -6.42 -5.65
N ALA A 203 -21.09 -6.37 -4.50
CA ALA A 203 -22.44 -6.92 -4.37
C ALA A 203 -23.49 -6.16 -5.22
N ALA A 204 -23.38 -4.83 -5.34
CA ALA A 204 -24.26 -4.05 -6.21
C ALA A 204 -23.99 -4.34 -7.69
N GLY A 205 -22.72 -4.48 -8.10
CA GLY A 205 -22.34 -4.93 -9.44
C GLY A 205 -22.92 -6.31 -9.77
N LEU A 206 -22.77 -7.28 -8.86
CA LEU A 206 -23.38 -8.61 -8.99
C LEU A 206 -24.91 -8.53 -9.10
N ALA A 207 -25.57 -7.77 -8.22
CA ALA A 207 -27.03 -7.68 -8.21
C ALA A 207 -27.58 -7.11 -9.53
N ILE A 208 -26.99 -6.02 -10.05
CA ILE A 208 -27.41 -5.46 -11.35
C ILE A 208 -27.20 -6.47 -12.48
N CYS A 209 -26.08 -7.21 -12.48
CA CYS A 209 -25.83 -8.24 -13.50
C CYS A 209 -26.75 -9.46 -13.39
N LEU A 210 -27.29 -9.76 -12.20
CA LEU A 210 -28.26 -10.85 -11.99
C LEU A 210 -29.69 -10.46 -12.35
N TYR A 211 -30.05 -9.17 -12.32
CA TYR A 211 -31.39 -8.68 -12.63
C TYR A 211 -31.56 -8.09 -14.05
N LEU A 212 -30.47 -7.72 -14.72
CA LEU A 212 -30.50 -7.13 -16.07
C LEU A 212 -29.77 -8.01 -17.09
N ASP A 213 -28.44 -7.96 -17.10
CA ASP A 213 -27.58 -8.68 -18.04
C ASP A 213 -26.14 -8.81 -17.48
N ALA A 214 -25.44 -9.89 -17.83
CA ALA A 214 -24.15 -10.27 -17.27
C ALA A 214 -22.96 -9.64 -18.03
N SER A 215 -22.87 -8.30 -18.02
CA SER A 215 -21.81 -7.57 -18.72
C SER A 215 -20.95 -6.67 -17.82
N ALA A 216 -19.68 -6.48 -18.19
CA ALA A 216 -18.70 -5.66 -17.49
C ALA A 216 -19.17 -4.21 -17.29
N THR A 217 -19.87 -3.67 -18.28
CA THR A 217 -20.43 -2.31 -18.22
C THR A 217 -21.45 -2.18 -17.08
N LEU A 218 -22.35 -3.15 -16.91
CA LEU A 218 -23.33 -3.15 -15.83
C LEU A 218 -22.70 -3.45 -14.46
N PHE A 219 -21.70 -4.34 -14.42
CA PHE A 219 -20.95 -4.60 -13.19
C PHE A 219 -20.24 -3.34 -12.66
N VAL A 220 -19.49 -2.64 -13.54
CA VAL A 220 -18.80 -1.39 -13.18
C VAL A 220 -19.79 -0.25 -12.88
N ALA A 221 -20.95 -0.21 -13.55
CA ALA A 221 -22.03 0.72 -13.22
C ALA A 221 -22.55 0.50 -11.78
N GLY A 222 -22.69 -0.75 -11.33
CA GLY A 222 -23.05 -1.08 -9.94
C GLY A 222 -21.98 -0.66 -8.93
N LYS A 223 -20.69 -0.86 -9.25
CA LYS A 223 -19.59 -0.38 -8.40
C LYS A 223 -19.57 1.14 -8.29
N LEU A 224 -19.79 1.85 -9.40
CA LEU A 224 -19.97 3.30 -9.43
C LEU A 224 -21.17 3.72 -8.57
N ALA A 225 -22.34 3.11 -8.75
CA ALA A 225 -23.57 3.47 -8.04
C ALA A 225 -23.42 3.34 -6.51
N ALA A 226 -22.84 2.24 -6.02
CA ALA A 226 -22.58 2.05 -4.59
C ALA A 226 -21.52 3.01 -4.04
N THR A 227 -20.45 3.27 -4.79
CA THR A 227 -19.40 4.23 -4.40
C THR A 227 -19.94 5.66 -4.35
N ALA A 228 -20.76 6.05 -5.34
CA ALA A 228 -21.42 7.35 -5.38
C ALA A 228 -22.45 7.51 -4.25
N LEU A 229 -23.22 6.45 -3.94
CA LEU A 229 -24.07 6.41 -2.75
C LEU A 229 -23.25 6.59 -1.47
N GLY A 230 -22.07 5.94 -1.36
CA GLY A 230 -21.11 6.17 -0.28
C GLY A 230 -20.65 7.62 -0.17
N ALA A 231 -20.35 8.27 -1.30
CA ALA A 231 -20.00 9.69 -1.35
C ALA A 231 -21.16 10.59 -0.89
N VAL A 232 -22.40 10.29 -1.28
CA VAL A 232 -23.60 11.03 -0.84
C VAL A 232 -23.87 10.83 0.66
N VAL A 233 -23.81 9.60 1.16
CA VAL A 233 -23.94 9.27 2.60
C VAL A 233 -22.85 9.98 3.42
N GLY A 234 -21.65 10.13 2.86
CA GLY A 234 -20.54 10.87 3.47
C GLY A 234 -20.87 12.35 3.74
N LEU A 235 -21.66 13.00 2.88
CA LEU A 235 -22.10 14.40 3.06
C LEU A 235 -23.02 14.57 4.28
N GLY A 236 -23.75 13.52 4.66
CA GLY A 236 -24.60 13.49 5.86
C GLY A 236 -23.79 13.40 7.16
N TYR A 237 -22.64 12.72 7.16
CA TYR A 237 -21.75 12.67 8.32
C TYR A 237 -20.79 13.86 8.42
N ILE A 238 -20.30 14.35 7.28
CA ILE A 238 -19.39 15.49 7.14
C ILE A 238 -19.78 16.29 5.90
N THR A 239 -20.64 17.29 6.09
CA THR A 239 -21.00 18.23 5.04
C THR A 239 -19.81 19.15 4.74
N PRO A 240 -19.32 19.23 3.48
CA PRO A 240 -18.26 20.16 3.10
C PRO A 240 -18.65 21.62 3.40
N ALA A 241 -17.68 22.46 3.72
CA ALA A 241 -17.89 23.89 3.91
C ALA A 241 -17.50 24.67 2.65
N PRO A 242 -18.18 25.79 2.32
CA PRO A 242 -17.77 26.64 1.20
C PRO A 242 -16.38 27.24 1.48
N PHE A 243 -15.53 27.22 0.46
CA PHE A 243 -14.22 27.86 0.46
C PHE A 243 -14.27 29.14 -0.38
N GLY A 244 -13.47 30.14 -0.01
CA GLY A 244 -13.39 31.42 -0.73
C GLY A 244 -11.96 31.89 -0.93
N THR A 245 -11.80 33.10 -1.46
CA THR A 245 -10.49 33.71 -1.73
C THR A 245 -9.64 33.86 -0.46
N GLN A 246 -10.26 34.04 0.71
CA GLN A 246 -9.60 34.06 2.01
C GLN A 246 -8.89 32.73 2.37
N ASP A 247 -9.34 31.59 1.83
CA ASP A 247 -8.76 30.27 2.10
C ASP A 247 -7.63 29.92 1.11
N ARG A 248 -7.32 30.81 0.14
CA ARG A 248 -6.31 30.57 -0.92
C ARG A 248 -4.92 30.19 -0.40
N ALA A 249 -4.47 30.78 0.72
CA ALA A 249 -3.20 30.42 1.34
C ALA A 249 -3.23 28.97 1.85
N ARG A 250 -4.25 28.62 2.65
CA ARG A 250 -4.45 27.27 3.20
C ARG A 250 -4.59 26.20 2.11
N ILE A 251 -5.30 26.53 1.02
CA ILE A 251 -5.43 25.68 -0.17
C ILE A 251 -4.07 25.49 -0.84
N ARG A 252 -3.28 26.56 -1.02
CA ARG A 252 -1.90 26.47 -1.57
C ARG A 252 -1.00 25.60 -0.69
N ASP A 253 -1.04 25.75 0.62
CA ASP A 253 -0.19 25.01 1.56
C ASP A 253 -0.57 23.52 1.57
N CYS A 254 -1.87 23.22 1.59
CA CYS A 254 -2.42 21.86 1.48
C CYS A 254 -2.06 21.20 0.14
N LEU A 255 -2.20 21.92 -0.98
CA LEU A 255 -1.78 21.45 -2.31
C LEU A 255 -0.27 21.23 -2.39
N THR A 256 0.55 22.15 -1.89
CA THR A 256 2.02 22.04 -1.94
C THR A 256 2.49 20.79 -1.18
N PHE A 257 1.86 20.48 -0.04
CA PHE A 257 2.10 19.24 0.69
C PHE A 257 1.57 17.99 -0.04
N SER A 258 0.35 18.03 -0.57
CA SER A 258 -0.29 16.84 -1.17
C SER A 258 0.31 16.49 -2.53
N LEU A 259 0.63 17.48 -3.38
CA LEU A 259 1.30 17.29 -4.66
C LEU A 259 2.72 16.72 -4.51
N ALA A 260 3.40 16.95 -3.38
CA ALA A 260 4.68 16.32 -3.08
C ALA A 260 4.57 14.80 -2.82
N LEU A 261 3.37 14.29 -2.53
CA LEU A 261 3.08 12.87 -2.31
C LEU A 261 2.58 12.16 -3.59
N VAL A 262 2.01 12.89 -4.54
CA VAL A 262 1.50 12.36 -5.81
C VAL A 262 2.53 11.50 -6.58
N PRO A 263 3.82 11.86 -6.69
CA PRO A 263 4.82 10.99 -7.35
C PRO A 263 4.98 9.62 -6.70
N ALA A 264 4.86 9.51 -5.38
CA ALA A 264 4.93 8.23 -4.67
C ALA A 264 3.64 7.41 -4.86
N ALA A 265 2.48 8.07 -4.87
CA ALA A 265 1.18 7.44 -5.15
C ALA A 265 1.10 6.90 -6.60
N LEU A 266 1.63 7.64 -7.58
CA LEU A 266 1.74 7.20 -8.97
C LEU A 266 2.77 6.08 -9.16
N ALA A 267 3.90 6.10 -8.44
CA ALA A 267 4.86 4.99 -8.46
C ALA A 267 4.24 3.69 -7.90
N ALA A 268 3.44 3.78 -6.83
CA ALA A 268 2.70 2.65 -6.27
C ALA A 268 1.62 2.11 -7.24
N LEU A 269 0.89 2.99 -7.94
CA LEU A 269 -0.06 2.64 -9.00
C LEU A 269 0.63 1.89 -10.17
N VAL A 270 1.80 2.35 -10.60
CA VAL A 270 2.58 1.68 -11.65
C VAL A 270 2.97 0.27 -11.20
N ILE A 271 3.52 0.11 -9.99
CA ILE A 271 3.84 -1.22 -9.44
C ILE A 271 2.60 -2.11 -9.31
N SER A 272 1.44 -1.56 -8.96
CA SER A 272 0.22 -2.33 -8.72
C SER A 272 -0.53 -2.75 -9.98
N SER A 273 -0.24 -2.17 -11.15
CA SER A 273 -1.12 -2.28 -12.33
C SER A 273 -0.45 -2.27 -13.71
N PHE A 274 0.82 -1.89 -13.84
CA PHE A 274 1.50 -1.82 -15.14
C PHE A 274 1.67 -3.19 -15.81
N ASP A 275 1.71 -4.25 -14.99
CA ASP A 275 1.71 -5.65 -15.43
C ASP A 275 0.45 -5.99 -16.25
N ARG A 276 -0.73 -5.64 -15.73
CA ARG A 276 -2.02 -5.83 -16.41
C ARG A 276 -2.19 -4.91 -17.62
N ILE A 277 -1.66 -3.68 -17.59
CA ILE A 277 -1.66 -2.79 -18.77
C ILE A 277 -0.83 -3.43 -19.90
N THR A 278 0.40 -3.86 -19.60
CA THR A 278 1.28 -4.50 -20.59
C THR A 278 0.65 -5.78 -21.16
N LEU A 279 -0.01 -6.56 -20.31
CA LEU A 279 -0.72 -7.78 -20.70
C LEU A 279 -1.96 -7.50 -21.56
N ALA A 280 -2.71 -6.43 -21.29
CA ALA A 280 -3.84 -5.98 -22.11
C ALA A 280 -3.41 -5.69 -23.55
N HIS A 281 -2.31 -4.95 -23.73
CA HIS A 281 -1.73 -4.64 -25.04
C HIS A 281 -1.18 -5.88 -25.76
N ALA A 282 -0.49 -6.76 -25.05
CA ALA A 282 0.23 -7.87 -25.68
C ALA A 282 -0.63 -9.11 -25.95
N HIS A 283 -1.64 -9.38 -25.11
CA HIS A 283 -2.44 -10.63 -25.16
C HIS A 283 -3.96 -10.43 -24.90
N GLY A 284 -4.43 -9.18 -24.72
CA GLY A 284 -5.85 -8.86 -24.62
C GLY A 284 -6.51 -9.09 -23.26
N ALA A 285 -7.78 -8.71 -23.15
CA ALA A 285 -8.53 -8.67 -21.90
C ALA A 285 -8.68 -10.04 -21.21
N THR A 286 -8.81 -11.14 -21.96
CA THR A 286 -8.92 -12.50 -21.41
C THR A 286 -7.71 -12.90 -20.57
N GLU A 287 -6.50 -12.58 -21.03
CA GLU A 287 -5.29 -12.87 -20.27
C GLU A 287 -5.14 -11.96 -19.05
N VAL A 288 -5.58 -10.70 -19.15
CA VAL A 288 -5.69 -9.79 -17.98
C VAL A 288 -6.62 -10.36 -16.92
N ALA A 289 -7.75 -10.95 -17.32
CA ALA A 289 -8.72 -11.61 -16.44
C ALA A 289 -8.09 -12.81 -15.70
N ARG A 290 -7.39 -13.67 -16.45
CA ARG A 290 -6.67 -14.84 -15.94
C ARG A 290 -5.55 -14.45 -14.96
N TYR A 291 -4.75 -13.46 -15.34
CA TYR A 291 -3.68 -12.92 -14.48
C TYR A 291 -4.23 -12.31 -13.19
N GLN A 292 -5.34 -11.55 -13.25
CA GLN A 292 -5.94 -10.94 -12.07
C GLN A 292 -6.32 -11.98 -11.00
N ILE A 293 -6.89 -13.12 -11.39
CA ILE A 293 -7.23 -14.21 -10.47
C ILE A 293 -5.96 -14.81 -9.87
N ALA A 294 -4.95 -15.09 -10.70
CA ALA A 294 -3.69 -15.68 -10.25
C ALA A 294 -2.90 -14.75 -9.30
N ALA A 295 -2.86 -13.45 -9.62
CA ALA A 295 -2.19 -12.41 -8.85
C ALA A 295 -2.92 -12.05 -7.55
N LEU A 296 -4.26 -12.12 -7.53
CA LEU A 296 -5.06 -11.93 -6.30
C LEU A 296 -4.69 -12.98 -5.24
N LEU A 297 -4.50 -14.24 -5.64
CA LEU A 297 -4.01 -15.29 -4.75
C LEU A 297 -2.53 -15.11 -4.39
N GLY A 298 -1.68 -14.83 -5.38
CA GLY A 298 -0.25 -14.67 -5.19
C GLY A 298 0.16 -13.46 -4.33
N THR A 299 -0.62 -12.38 -4.34
CA THR A 299 -0.34 -11.16 -3.55
C THR A 299 -0.99 -11.13 -2.18
N ALA A 300 -1.99 -11.98 -1.90
CA ALA A 300 -2.62 -12.10 -0.58
C ALA A 300 -1.61 -12.27 0.59
N PRO A 301 -0.53 -13.08 0.46
CA PRO A 301 0.60 -13.08 1.41
C PRO A 301 1.17 -11.71 1.77
N VAL A 302 1.42 -10.84 0.78
CA VAL A 302 1.99 -9.49 1.01
C VAL A 302 1.04 -8.66 1.87
N LEU A 303 -0.25 -8.66 1.52
CA LEU A 303 -1.28 -7.90 2.23
C LEU A 303 -1.43 -8.38 3.68
N LEU A 304 -1.38 -9.70 3.90
CA LEU A 304 -1.38 -10.28 5.25
C LEU A 304 -0.14 -9.86 6.06
N LEU A 305 1.06 -9.83 5.45
CA LEU A 305 2.26 -9.32 6.13
C LEU A 305 2.18 -7.81 6.43
N MET A 306 1.58 -7.00 5.54
CA MET A 306 1.38 -5.57 5.80
C MET A 306 0.40 -5.32 6.97
N MET A 307 -0.68 -6.09 7.07
CA MET A 307 -1.59 -6.07 8.23
C MET A 307 -0.90 -6.52 9.52
N LEU A 308 -0.05 -7.53 9.44
CA LEU A 308 0.72 -8.03 10.58
C LEU A 308 1.71 -6.96 11.08
N ALA A 309 2.48 -6.37 10.16
CA ALA A 309 3.44 -5.31 10.44
C ALA A 309 2.77 -4.08 11.07
N SER A 310 1.64 -3.61 10.54
CA SER A 310 0.93 -2.44 11.09
C SER A 310 0.41 -2.69 12.51
N SER A 311 -0.02 -3.92 12.82
CA SER A 311 -0.57 -4.26 14.14
C SER A 311 0.47 -4.41 15.26
N TRP A 312 1.72 -4.78 14.93
CA TRP A 312 2.76 -5.06 15.94
C TRP A 312 3.84 -3.98 16.04
N MET A 313 4.09 -3.22 14.99
CA MET A 313 5.11 -2.18 14.96
C MET A 313 4.95 -1.13 16.07
N PRO A 314 3.73 -0.62 16.41
CA PRO A 314 3.56 0.27 17.55
C PRO A 314 3.94 -0.37 18.89
N ARG A 315 3.74 -1.69 19.05
CA ARG A 315 4.10 -2.42 20.28
C ARG A 315 5.61 -2.55 20.43
N PHE A 316 6.34 -2.79 19.33
CA PHE A 316 7.81 -2.82 19.35
C PHE A 316 8.43 -1.46 19.69
N PHE A 317 7.90 -0.35 19.17
CA PHE A 317 8.38 0.99 19.56
C PHE A 317 7.96 1.39 20.98
N ALA A 318 6.76 1.00 21.43
CA ALA A 318 6.27 1.27 22.79
C ALA A 318 7.08 0.56 23.90
N LEU A 319 7.80 -0.52 23.58
CA LEU A 319 8.68 -1.24 24.51
C LEU A 319 9.98 -0.48 24.87
N GLY A 320 10.15 0.76 24.40
CA GLY A 320 11.04 1.73 25.03
C GLY A 320 12.54 1.51 24.83
N VAL A 321 12.95 0.70 23.85
CA VAL A 321 14.36 0.40 23.56
C VAL A 321 15.04 1.55 22.79
N VAL A 322 15.07 2.73 23.42
CA VAL A 322 15.77 3.94 22.94
C VAL A 322 17.28 3.73 23.09
N GLY A 323 17.84 2.96 22.15
CA GLY A 323 19.24 2.55 22.13
C GLY A 323 19.53 1.35 21.24
N ASP A 324 18.54 0.48 20.96
CA ASP A 324 18.74 -0.73 20.15
C ASP A 324 17.56 -1.00 19.19
N THR A 325 17.35 -0.02 18.30
CA THR A 325 16.43 -0.12 17.15
C THR A 325 16.86 -1.25 16.19
N GLU A 326 18.17 -1.54 16.09
CA GLU A 326 18.70 -2.55 15.18
C GLU A 326 18.29 -3.97 15.58
N HIS A 327 18.55 -4.39 16.83
CA HIS A 327 18.11 -5.71 17.33
C HIS A 327 16.59 -5.85 17.30
N THR A 328 15.86 -4.76 17.58
CA THR A 328 14.40 -4.72 17.51
C THR A 328 13.89 -5.02 16.09
N LEU A 329 14.43 -4.36 15.07
CA LEU A 329 14.08 -4.60 13.67
C LEU A 329 14.59 -5.96 13.15
N VAL A 330 15.73 -6.45 13.64
CA VAL A 330 16.25 -7.80 13.35
C VAL A 330 15.34 -8.90 13.92
N ARG A 331 14.85 -8.74 15.16
CA ARG A 331 13.87 -9.67 15.76
C ARG A 331 12.54 -9.63 15.00
N ALA A 332 12.04 -8.45 14.64
CA ALA A 332 10.84 -8.30 13.83
C ALA A 332 10.99 -9.00 12.45
N ARG A 333 12.13 -8.82 11.78
CA ARG A 333 12.46 -9.54 10.53
C ARG A 333 12.43 -11.05 10.72
N ASP A 334 13.14 -11.58 11.71
CA ASP A 334 13.27 -13.02 11.89
C ASP A 334 11.96 -13.69 12.28
N SER A 335 11.06 -12.96 12.96
CA SER A 335 9.66 -13.34 13.15
C SER A 335 8.88 -13.44 11.84
N LEU A 336 8.91 -12.40 10.97
CA LEU A 336 8.26 -12.45 9.65
C LEU A 336 8.82 -13.60 8.78
N TYR A 337 10.15 -13.77 8.81
CA TYR A 337 10.87 -14.83 8.09
C TYR A 337 10.60 -16.23 8.67
N GLN A 338 9.94 -16.36 9.82
CA GLN A 338 9.44 -17.64 10.31
C GLN A 338 8.20 -18.10 9.55
N LEU A 339 7.39 -17.16 9.06
CA LEU A 339 6.11 -17.42 8.40
C LEU A 339 6.30 -17.69 6.91
N LEU A 340 7.24 -16.97 6.25
CA LEU A 340 7.48 -17.05 4.81
C LEU A 340 7.54 -18.48 4.22
N PRO A 341 8.28 -19.47 4.78
CA PRO A 341 8.33 -20.81 4.20
C PRO A 341 6.95 -21.48 4.12
N TRP A 342 6.16 -21.34 5.18
CA TRP A 342 4.84 -21.95 5.31
C TRP A 342 3.79 -21.21 4.49
N VAL A 343 3.94 -19.90 4.33
CA VAL A 343 3.07 -19.08 3.47
C VAL A 343 3.29 -19.43 1.99
N LEU A 344 4.54 -19.59 1.54
CA LEU A 344 4.85 -19.99 0.16
C LEU A 344 4.32 -21.40 -0.17
N LEU A 345 4.59 -22.38 0.71
CA LEU A 345 4.06 -23.74 0.56
C LEU A 345 2.53 -23.78 0.66
N GLY A 346 1.94 -22.95 1.53
CA GLY A 346 0.50 -22.81 1.69
C GLY A 346 -0.18 -22.29 0.44
N VAL A 347 0.37 -21.26 -0.22
CA VAL A 347 -0.18 -20.75 -1.49
C VAL A 347 -0.07 -21.81 -2.59
N ALA A 348 1.11 -22.41 -2.80
CA ALA A 348 1.27 -23.42 -3.85
C ALA A 348 0.44 -24.69 -3.60
N GLY A 349 0.25 -25.09 -2.33
CA GLY A 349 -0.61 -26.21 -1.95
C GLY A 349 -2.11 -25.93 -2.09
N LEU A 350 -2.56 -24.71 -1.76
CA LEU A 350 -3.97 -24.33 -1.85
C LEU A 350 -4.39 -23.87 -3.27
N ALA A 351 -3.45 -23.42 -4.11
CA ALA A 351 -3.75 -22.82 -5.40
C ALA A 351 -4.68 -23.65 -6.31
N PRO A 352 -4.45 -24.96 -6.55
CA PRO A 352 -5.36 -25.74 -7.41
C PRO A 352 -6.81 -25.77 -6.89
N PHE A 353 -7.01 -25.79 -5.57
CA PHE A 353 -8.34 -25.75 -4.97
C PHE A 353 -8.95 -24.33 -5.05
N VAL A 354 -8.21 -23.31 -4.63
CA VAL A 354 -8.70 -21.92 -4.58
C VAL A 354 -8.99 -21.39 -5.98
N LEU A 355 -8.16 -21.67 -6.97
CA LEU A 355 -8.36 -21.22 -8.35
C LEU A 355 -9.59 -21.87 -9.00
N ARG A 356 -9.80 -23.18 -8.79
CA ARG A 356 -11.00 -23.91 -9.26
C ARG A 356 -12.29 -23.51 -8.53
N LEU A 357 -12.19 -23.02 -7.29
CA LEU A 357 -13.29 -22.38 -6.57
C LEU A 357 -13.58 -20.97 -7.12
N TRP A 358 -12.56 -20.14 -7.25
CA TRP A 358 -12.62 -18.73 -7.68
C TRP A 358 -12.94 -18.51 -9.15
N ALA A 359 -12.79 -19.51 -10.03
CA ALA A 359 -13.08 -19.35 -11.45
C ALA A 359 -13.59 -20.65 -12.12
N PRO A 360 -14.44 -20.54 -13.16
CA PRO A 360 -14.80 -21.68 -14.00
C PRO A 360 -13.62 -22.13 -14.89
N ALA A 361 -13.71 -23.35 -15.43
CA ALA A 361 -12.64 -23.97 -16.22
C ALA A 361 -12.22 -23.16 -17.47
N SER A 362 -13.09 -22.27 -17.99
CA SER A 362 -12.81 -21.35 -19.10
C SER A 362 -11.71 -20.31 -18.80
N PHE A 363 -11.26 -20.18 -17.55
CA PHE A 363 -10.06 -19.40 -17.20
C PHE A 363 -8.76 -20.22 -17.22
N HIS A 364 -8.83 -21.51 -17.58
CA HIS A 364 -7.68 -22.43 -17.62
C HIS A 364 -6.93 -22.44 -16.27
N THR A 365 -7.68 -22.70 -15.20
CA THR A 365 -7.26 -22.48 -13.80
C THR A 365 -6.05 -23.29 -13.36
N ASP A 366 -5.79 -24.43 -13.97
CA ASP A 366 -4.62 -25.27 -13.66
C ASP A 366 -3.30 -24.63 -14.15
N GLU A 367 -3.33 -23.86 -15.24
CA GLU A 367 -2.17 -23.08 -15.70
C GLU A 367 -1.84 -21.93 -14.74
N LEU A 368 -2.85 -21.42 -14.01
CA LEU A 368 -2.71 -20.30 -13.08
C LEU A 368 -2.01 -20.68 -11.77
N VAL A 369 -1.89 -21.97 -11.46
CA VAL A 369 -1.24 -22.49 -10.24
C VAL A 369 0.23 -22.03 -10.16
N LEU A 370 0.98 -22.17 -11.26
CA LEU A 370 2.38 -21.73 -11.36
C LEU A 370 2.50 -20.21 -11.25
N ILE A 371 1.57 -19.47 -11.86
CA ILE A 371 1.58 -18.00 -11.88
C ILE A 371 1.33 -17.46 -10.46
N SER A 372 0.35 -18.00 -9.73
CA SER A 372 0.13 -17.66 -8.31
C SER A 372 1.34 -17.98 -7.44
N ALA A 373 1.99 -19.14 -7.64
CA ALA A 373 3.19 -19.51 -6.87
C ALA A 373 4.38 -18.59 -7.16
N VAL A 374 4.60 -18.18 -8.41
CA VAL A 374 5.66 -17.23 -8.79
C VAL A 374 5.37 -15.84 -8.25
N VAL A 375 4.15 -15.32 -8.36
CA VAL A 375 3.77 -14.02 -7.75
C VAL A 375 3.97 -14.06 -6.23
N ALA A 376 3.64 -15.17 -5.57
CA ALA A 376 3.85 -15.32 -4.13
C ALA A 376 5.32 -15.22 -3.70
N LEU A 377 6.30 -15.46 -4.58
CA LEU A 377 7.72 -15.25 -4.25
C LEU A 377 8.06 -13.80 -3.92
N ALA A 378 7.31 -12.82 -4.46
CA ALA A 378 7.49 -11.39 -4.19
C ALA A 378 7.33 -11.03 -2.70
N THR A 379 6.60 -11.86 -1.94
CA THR A 379 6.45 -11.75 -0.48
C THR A 379 7.80 -11.75 0.26
N VAL A 380 8.81 -12.46 -0.25
CA VAL A 380 10.13 -12.57 0.39
C VAL A 380 10.91 -11.25 0.34
N PRO A 381 11.17 -10.64 -0.85
CA PRO A 381 11.82 -9.34 -0.90
C PRO A 381 10.96 -8.21 -0.33
N GLU A 382 9.63 -8.29 -0.38
CA GLU A 382 8.79 -7.26 0.24
C GLU A 382 8.87 -7.30 1.77
N ALA A 383 8.86 -8.48 2.40
CA ALA A 383 9.10 -8.63 3.84
C ALA A 383 10.49 -8.09 4.27
N ALA A 384 11.49 -8.18 3.41
CA ALA A 384 12.80 -7.58 3.62
C ALA A 384 12.76 -6.04 3.46
N THR A 385 12.06 -5.55 2.44
CA THR A 385 11.92 -4.12 2.10
C THR A 385 11.17 -3.36 3.18
N ALA A 386 10.11 -3.94 3.75
CA ALA A 386 9.38 -3.37 4.88
C ALA A 386 10.30 -3.09 6.08
N VAL A 387 11.15 -4.06 6.46
CA VAL A 387 12.11 -3.91 7.57
C VAL A 387 13.20 -2.88 7.26
N ALA A 388 13.78 -2.91 6.05
CA ALA A 388 14.80 -1.94 5.64
C ALA A 388 14.24 -0.50 5.57
N THR A 389 12.98 -0.38 5.14
CA THR A 389 12.22 0.87 5.14
C THR A 389 12.05 1.44 6.54
N GLN A 390 11.70 0.62 7.55
CA GLN A 390 11.60 1.12 8.93
C GLN A 390 12.95 1.61 9.46
N GLY A 391 14.05 0.88 9.19
CA GLY A 391 15.40 1.36 9.57
C GLY A 391 15.77 2.71 8.94
N LEU A 392 15.37 2.96 7.69
CA LEU A 392 15.55 4.25 7.03
C LEU A 392 14.63 5.34 7.63
N LEU A 393 13.36 5.04 7.90
CA LEU A 393 12.40 5.98 8.47
C LEU A 393 12.78 6.39 9.90
N SER A 394 13.21 5.45 10.75
CA SER A 394 13.73 5.74 12.10
C SER A 394 14.98 6.63 12.07
N ALA A 395 15.75 6.61 10.98
CA ALA A 395 16.89 7.49 10.76
C ALA A 395 16.55 8.79 9.97
N GLY A 396 15.25 9.07 9.73
CA GLY A 396 14.79 10.26 8.99
C GLY A 396 15.02 10.22 7.47
N ARG A 397 15.40 9.08 6.90
CA ARG A 397 15.86 8.91 5.52
C ARG A 397 14.73 8.57 4.54
N SER A 398 13.61 9.28 4.62
CA SER A 398 12.43 9.07 3.76
C SER A 398 12.75 9.13 2.26
N VAL A 399 13.67 9.99 1.82
CA VAL A 399 14.13 10.07 0.42
C VAL A 399 14.81 8.78 -0.04
N ASP A 400 15.51 8.07 0.84
CA ASP A 400 16.16 6.80 0.51
C ASP A 400 15.15 5.64 0.39
N VAL A 401 14.03 5.71 1.12
CA VAL A 401 12.88 4.80 0.91
C VAL A 401 12.29 5.02 -0.49
N SER A 402 12.03 6.28 -0.86
CA SER A 402 11.52 6.62 -2.20
C SER A 402 12.45 6.16 -3.33
N ARG A 403 13.78 6.18 -3.13
CA ARG A 403 14.76 5.63 -4.08
C ARG A 403 14.60 4.12 -4.27
N GLY A 404 14.36 3.37 -3.18
CA GLY A 404 14.05 1.95 -3.24
C GLY A 404 12.77 1.65 -4.01
N LEU A 405 11.69 2.39 -3.72
CA LEU A 405 10.41 2.26 -4.42
C LEU A 405 10.50 2.59 -5.92
N LEU A 406 11.22 3.66 -6.29
CA LEU A 406 11.43 4.03 -7.69
C LEU A 406 12.26 2.98 -8.44
N ALA A 407 13.28 2.39 -7.81
CA ALA A 407 14.06 1.31 -8.40
C ALA A 407 13.19 0.05 -8.63
N ALA A 408 12.27 -0.26 -7.71
CA ALA A 408 11.29 -1.34 -7.88
C ALA A 408 10.33 -1.06 -9.06
N ALA A 409 9.76 0.15 -9.13
CA ALA A 409 8.85 0.57 -10.20
C ALA A 409 9.50 0.50 -11.58
N VAL A 410 10.69 1.09 -11.74
CA VAL A 410 11.42 1.10 -13.02
C VAL A 410 11.81 -0.32 -13.44
N THR A 411 12.23 -1.17 -12.51
CA THR A 411 12.54 -2.58 -12.80
C THR A 411 11.31 -3.36 -13.22
N ASN A 412 10.18 -3.19 -12.53
CA ASN A 412 8.91 -3.84 -12.87
C ASN A 412 8.41 -3.43 -14.26
N VAL A 413 8.46 -2.13 -14.59
CA VAL A 413 8.10 -1.60 -15.91
C VAL A 413 9.00 -2.18 -17.00
N ALA A 414 10.32 -2.09 -16.82
CA ALA A 414 11.29 -2.56 -17.81
C ALA A 414 11.20 -4.08 -18.04
N TRP A 415 11.01 -4.87 -16.97
CA TRP A 415 10.85 -6.32 -17.08
C TRP A 415 9.52 -6.69 -17.72
N ASN A 416 8.40 -6.01 -17.38
CA ASN A 416 7.11 -6.26 -18.03
C ASN A 416 7.20 -6.08 -19.55
N LEU A 417 7.74 -4.95 -20.02
CA LEU A 417 7.88 -4.64 -21.46
C LEU A 417 8.74 -5.66 -22.23
N VAL A 418 9.67 -6.35 -21.56
CA VAL A 418 10.55 -7.35 -22.17
C VAL A 418 9.99 -8.78 -22.04
N ALA A 419 9.39 -9.12 -20.89
CA ALA A 419 9.00 -10.47 -20.54
C ALA A 419 7.55 -10.80 -20.94
N VAL A 420 6.60 -9.87 -20.83
CA VAL A 420 5.18 -10.15 -21.17
C VAL A 420 4.99 -10.50 -22.65
N PRO A 421 5.65 -9.85 -23.64
CA PRO A 421 5.55 -10.27 -25.04
C PRO A 421 6.18 -11.65 -25.35
N ARG A 422 6.96 -12.23 -24.42
CA ARG A 422 7.67 -13.51 -24.60
C ARG A 422 7.08 -14.66 -23.77
N TRP A 423 6.59 -14.36 -22.58
CA TRP A 423 6.16 -15.34 -21.56
C TRP A 423 4.75 -15.07 -21.01
N GLY A 424 4.01 -14.09 -21.56
CA GLY A 424 2.64 -13.77 -21.18
C GLY A 424 2.47 -13.55 -19.67
N LEU A 425 1.54 -14.29 -19.08
CA LEU A 425 1.22 -14.31 -17.64
C LEU A 425 2.45 -14.52 -16.74
N LEU A 426 3.39 -15.39 -17.16
CA LEU A 426 4.63 -15.66 -16.42
C LEU A 426 5.64 -14.50 -16.54
N GLY A 427 5.58 -13.75 -17.66
CA GLY A 427 6.30 -12.49 -17.82
C GLY A 427 5.86 -11.44 -16.81
N SER A 428 4.55 -11.27 -16.63
CA SER A 428 3.98 -10.37 -15.61
C SER A 428 4.37 -10.81 -14.20
N ALA A 429 4.21 -12.11 -13.87
CA ALA A 429 4.56 -12.65 -12.57
C ALA A 429 6.06 -12.45 -12.22
N THR A 430 6.96 -12.71 -13.16
CA THR A 430 8.41 -12.50 -12.95
C THR A 430 8.77 -11.01 -12.87
N ALA A 431 8.04 -10.11 -13.54
CA ALA A 431 8.24 -8.67 -13.41
C ALA A 431 7.94 -8.15 -11.99
N VAL A 432 6.92 -8.70 -11.34
CA VAL A 432 6.59 -8.39 -9.94
C VAL A 432 7.74 -8.83 -9.01
N VAL A 433 8.20 -10.08 -9.14
CA VAL A 433 9.32 -10.61 -8.34
C VAL A 433 10.61 -9.82 -8.58
N ALA A 434 10.93 -9.48 -9.83
CA ALA A 434 12.12 -8.69 -10.18
C ALA A 434 12.06 -7.27 -9.59
N GLY A 435 10.91 -6.60 -9.70
CA GLY A 435 10.67 -5.27 -9.13
C GLY A 435 10.92 -5.23 -7.62
N PHE A 436 10.21 -6.06 -6.85
CA PHE A 436 10.42 -6.11 -5.40
C PHE A 436 11.84 -6.55 -5.02
N SER A 437 12.47 -7.46 -5.78
CA SER A 437 13.86 -7.89 -5.51
C SER A 437 14.88 -6.76 -5.67
N VAL A 438 14.77 -5.93 -6.71
CA VAL A 438 15.63 -4.75 -6.86
C VAL A 438 15.29 -3.67 -5.81
N GLY A 439 14.01 -3.48 -5.49
CA GLY A 439 13.57 -2.62 -4.38
C GLY A 439 14.22 -3.01 -3.05
N MET A 440 14.19 -4.30 -2.70
CA MET A 440 14.87 -4.86 -1.54
C MET A 440 16.36 -4.56 -1.54
N LEU A 441 17.06 -4.85 -2.65
CA LEU A 441 18.51 -4.67 -2.75
C LEU A 441 18.90 -3.20 -2.56
N VAL A 442 18.22 -2.27 -3.23
CA VAL A 442 18.47 -0.83 -3.12
C VAL A 442 18.14 -0.31 -1.71
N THR A 443 16.97 -0.65 -1.16
CA THR A 443 16.55 -0.20 0.18
C THR A 443 17.48 -0.74 1.27
N THR A 444 17.87 -2.01 1.19
CA THR A 444 18.80 -2.65 2.13
C THR A 444 20.22 -2.06 2.02
N TYR A 445 20.68 -1.74 0.81
CA TYR A 445 21.97 -1.08 0.59
C TYR A 445 21.99 0.34 1.16
N LEU A 446 20.92 1.11 0.96
CA LEU A 446 20.79 2.46 1.52
C LEU A 446 20.69 2.42 3.04
N ALA A 447 19.94 1.48 3.62
CA ALA A 447 19.87 1.30 5.08
C ALA A 447 21.25 1.00 5.70
N ARG A 448 22.04 0.12 5.05
CA ARG A 448 23.42 -0.21 5.47
C ARG A 448 24.38 0.98 5.45
N ARG A 449 24.17 1.97 4.58
CA ARG A 449 24.93 3.24 4.58
C ARG A 449 24.62 4.15 5.78
N VAL A 450 23.50 3.91 6.47
CA VAL A 450 23.02 4.72 7.60
C VAL A 450 23.30 4.01 8.94
N GLY A 451 24.00 2.87 8.91
CA GLY A 451 24.38 2.09 10.08
C GLY A 451 23.54 0.83 10.30
N TYR A 452 22.28 0.82 9.87
CA TYR A 452 21.41 -0.36 10.04
C TYR A 452 21.84 -1.50 9.10
N ARG A 453 22.36 -2.58 9.68
CA ARG A 453 22.95 -3.75 9.00
C ARG A 453 22.10 -5.00 9.24
N PRO A 454 20.91 -5.13 8.62
CA PRO A 454 20.21 -6.40 8.57
C PRO A 454 21.09 -7.42 7.83
N GLY A 455 21.69 -8.32 8.61
CA GLY A 455 22.36 -9.52 8.11
C GLY A 455 21.37 -10.48 7.43
N LEU A 456 21.86 -11.55 6.85
CA LEU A 456 20.97 -12.63 6.39
C LEU A 456 20.33 -13.31 7.61
N SER A 457 19.04 -13.64 7.50
CA SER A 457 18.36 -14.43 8.52
C SER A 457 18.91 -15.86 8.51
N ARG A 458 19.00 -16.50 9.67
CA ARG A 458 19.26 -17.95 9.76
C ARG A 458 18.20 -18.78 9.02
N ARG A 459 17.05 -18.19 8.69
CA ARG A 459 15.92 -18.80 7.97
C ARG A 459 15.97 -18.63 6.45
N THR A 460 16.86 -17.79 5.91
CA THR A 460 17.02 -17.60 4.45
C THR A 460 17.17 -18.91 3.64
N PRO A 461 17.99 -19.91 4.02
CA PRO A 461 18.06 -21.17 3.26
C PRO A 461 16.75 -21.98 3.30
N LEU A 462 16.01 -21.94 4.41
CA LEU A 462 14.69 -22.59 4.52
C LEU A 462 13.64 -21.88 3.63
N ILE A 463 13.69 -20.55 3.55
CA ILE A 463 12.84 -19.76 2.64
C ILE A 463 13.17 -20.09 1.17
N ALA A 464 14.45 -20.19 0.82
CA ALA A 464 14.88 -20.55 -0.53
C ALA A 464 14.44 -21.98 -0.91
N ALA A 465 14.59 -22.94 0.00
CA ALA A 465 14.11 -24.31 -0.21
C ALA A 465 12.58 -24.37 -0.35
N ALA A 466 11.83 -23.63 0.47
CA ALA A 466 10.38 -23.55 0.40
C ALA A 466 9.89 -22.83 -0.88
N ALA A 467 10.61 -21.81 -1.36
CA ALA A 467 10.34 -21.15 -2.63
C ALA A 467 10.55 -22.11 -3.82
N ALA A 468 11.67 -22.84 -3.84
CA ALA A 468 11.95 -23.84 -4.87
C ALA A 468 10.91 -24.99 -4.85
N ALA A 469 10.53 -25.45 -3.66
CA ALA A 469 9.49 -26.47 -3.48
C ALA A 469 8.10 -25.97 -3.91
N ALA A 470 7.74 -24.71 -3.60
CA ALA A 470 6.48 -24.11 -4.02
C ALA A 470 6.37 -23.97 -5.54
N VAL A 471 7.43 -23.51 -6.22
CA VAL A 471 7.48 -23.46 -7.70
C VAL A 471 7.47 -24.86 -8.31
N GLY A 472 8.27 -25.80 -7.77
CA GLY A 472 8.33 -27.18 -8.26
C GLY A 472 7.00 -27.91 -8.14
N LEU A 473 6.29 -27.72 -7.02
CA LEU A 473 4.93 -28.22 -6.78
C LEU A 473 3.92 -27.65 -7.77
N ALA A 474 3.98 -26.34 -8.00
CA ALA A 474 3.08 -25.62 -8.89
C ALA A 474 3.36 -25.90 -10.38
N ALA A 475 4.55 -26.39 -10.71
CA ALA A 475 4.95 -26.84 -12.05
C ALA A 475 4.68 -28.34 -12.32
N LEU A 476 4.16 -29.10 -11.35
CA LEU A 476 3.75 -30.49 -11.59
C LEU A 476 2.55 -30.56 -12.54
N PRO A 477 2.45 -31.57 -13.43
CA PRO A 477 1.24 -31.82 -14.21
C PRO A 477 0.03 -32.08 -13.32
N ALA A 478 -1.13 -31.57 -13.73
CA ALA A 478 -2.40 -31.77 -13.04
C ALA A 478 -2.76 -33.25 -12.95
N GLY A 479 -2.94 -33.75 -11.72
CA GLY A 479 -3.24 -35.17 -11.47
C GLY A 479 -3.01 -35.60 -10.03
N ASN A 480 -3.17 -36.89 -9.76
CA ASN A 480 -3.11 -37.44 -8.40
C ASN A 480 -1.79 -37.14 -7.67
N GLY A 481 -0.66 -37.17 -8.37
CA GLY A 481 0.66 -36.83 -7.79
C GLY A 481 0.73 -35.39 -7.29
N GLN A 482 0.23 -34.42 -8.08
CA GLN A 482 0.14 -33.03 -7.63
C GLN A 482 -0.86 -32.88 -6.48
N ASN A 483 -2.03 -33.52 -6.55
CA ASN A 483 -3.03 -33.46 -5.46
C ASN A 483 -2.45 -33.94 -4.11
N TRP A 484 -1.71 -35.06 -4.10
CA TRP A 484 -1.03 -35.55 -2.89
C TRP A 484 0.06 -34.59 -2.40
N ALA A 485 0.89 -34.07 -3.30
CA ALA A 485 1.96 -33.13 -2.94
C ALA A 485 1.42 -31.78 -2.44
N CYS A 486 0.31 -31.28 -3.01
CA CYS A 486 -0.43 -30.12 -2.55
C CYS A 486 -1.02 -30.37 -1.16
N GLY A 487 -1.67 -31.53 -0.94
CA GLY A 487 -2.18 -31.92 0.38
C GLY A 487 -1.08 -31.96 1.44
N ALA A 488 0.07 -32.55 1.13
CA ALA A 488 1.25 -32.56 2.00
C ALA A 488 1.77 -31.14 2.28
N ALA A 489 1.87 -30.28 1.27
CA ALA A 489 2.26 -28.88 1.44
C ALA A 489 1.29 -28.09 2.34
N VAL A 490 -0.02 -28.32 2.22
CA VAL A 490 -1.04 -27.72 3.10
C VAL A 490 -0.94 -28.23 4.53
N VAL A 491 -0.70 -29.53 4.76
CA VAL A 491 -0.48 -30.10 6.09
C VAL A 491 0.78 -29.51 6.74
N LEU A 492 1.88 -29.39 5.99
CA LEU A 492 3.11 -28.74 6.48
C LEU A 492 2.89 -27.25 6.78
N ALA A 493 2.27 -26.52 5.85
CA ALA A 493 1.97 -25.10 5.99
C ALA A 493 1.07 -24.80 7.19
N THR A 494 0.05 -25.62 7.45
CA THR A 494 -0.86 -25.45 8.61
C THR A 494 -0.18 -25.84 9.92
N THR A 495 0.40 -27.04 10.02
CA THR A 495 1.01 -27.53 11.28
C THR A 495 2.20 -26.68 11.75
N PHE A 496 3.14 -26.37 10.86
CA PHE A 496 4.30 -25.55 11.21
C PHE A 496 4.00 -24.05 11.15
N GLY A 497 3.07 -23.60 10.29
CA GLY A 497 2.64 -22.20 10.23
C GLY A 497 1.88 -21.76 11.48
N LEU A 498 0.94 -22.57 12.00
CA LEU A 498 0.27 -22.28 13.27
C LEU A 498 1.26 -22.23 14.45
N ARG A 499 2.21 -23.17 14.49
CA ARG A 499 3.32 -23.16 15.46
C ARG A 499 4.19 -21.90 15.32
N ALA A 500 4.44 -21.45 14.09
CA ALA A 500 5.21 -20.24 13.83
C ALA A 500 4.47 -18.97 14.27
N VAL A 501 3.18 -18.83 13.96
CA VAL A 501 2.34 -17.71 14.45
C VAL A 501 2.34 -17.68 15.97
N TRP A 502 2.13 -18.82 16.64
CA TRP A 502 2.15 -18.94 18.11
C TRP A 502 3.50 -18.62 18.75
N GLN A 503 4.62 -18.88 18.06
CA GLN A 503 5.96 -18.49 18.51
C GLN A 503 6.30 -17.01 18.26
N VAL A 504 5.51 -16.31 17.47
CA VAL A 504 5.72 -14.89 17.12
C VAL A 504 4.74 -13.97 17.86
N THR A 505 3.59 -14.48 18.29
CA THR A 505 2.63 -13.77 19.18
C THR A 505 2.97 -13.86 20.66
N ARG A 506 4.10 -14.50 21.02
CA ARG A 506 4.67 -14.63 22.37
C ARG A 506 6.00 -13.86 22.48
#